data_AF-A0A3N6A685-F1
#
_entry.id   AF-A0A3N6A685-F1
#
_cell.length_a   1.000
_cell.length_b   1.000
_cell.length_c   1.000
_cell.angle_alpha   90.00
_cell.angle_beta   90.00
_cell.angle_gamma   90.00
#
_symmetry.space_group_name_H-M   'P 1'
#
loop_
_entity.id
_entity.type
_entity.pdbx_description
1 polymer ?
#
loop_
_entity_poly.entity_id
_entity_poly.type
_entity_poly.pdbx_seq_one_letter_code
_entity_poly.pdbx_strand_id
1 'polypeptide(L)'
;ACAAAGSLALVYSEQVAEEPRGDSNVEALATLALLTGRIGQARSGIHPLCRHINTRGAADMGMRPNRLPGDLPLSEEPGRTRLAAIWDRPTPAEPGSELAQLKEMARRGELKGLYLLGGDCLPGEDVRALSAGVEFLVVQDFLLRDGAEGAHVVLPAATFLEQEGSFTDSEGRVRRLHAVKAAPDHALPDWRIPADLLARLQPDAGYEGARAVAREIACVVPYFTEPV
;
A
#
# COMPACT_ATOMS: atom_id res chain seq x y z
N ALA A 1 -0.98 36.01 11.42
CA ALA A 1 -1.74 35.05 12.25
C ALA A 1 -0.89 33.80 12.58
N CYS A 2 -0.47 32.99 11.60
CA CYS A 2 0.25 31.73 11.85
C CYS A 2 1.58 31.88 12.62
N ALA A 3 2.38 32.90 12.31
CA ALA A 3 3.66 33.12 13.00
C ALA A 3 3.51 33.52 14.49
N ALA A 4 2.38 34.14 14.85
CA ALA A 4 2.12 34.63 16.21
C ALA A 4 1.41 33.59 17.11
N ALA A 5 1.01 32.44 16.56
CA ALA A 5 0.30 31.41 17.31
C ALA A 5 1.24 30.67 18.28
N GLY A 6 0.73 30.22 19.43
CA GLY A 6 1.51 29.38 20.37
C GLY A 6 1.80 27.97 19.83
N SER A 7 0.94 27.47 18.93
CA SER A 7 1.08 26.19 18.24
C SER A 7 0.42 26.28 16.85
N LEU A 8 0.85 25.47 15.89
CA LEU A 8 0.29 25.45 14.53
C LEU A 8 0.23 24.02 14.00
N ALA A 9 -0.98 23.53 13.75
CA ALA A 9 -1.22 22.28 13.05
C ALA A 9 -1.70 22.58 11.62
N LEU A 10 -0.94 22.10 10.64
CA LEU A 10 -1.30 22.15 9.23
C LEU A 10 -1.92 20.80 8.85
N VAL A 11 -3.25 20.78 8.68
CA VAL A 11 -4.00 19.58 8.32
C VAL A 11 -4.47 19.72 6.88
N TYR A 12 -4.17 18.76 6.03
CA TYR A 12 -4.56 18.78 4.62
C TYR A 12 -4.99 17.41 4.13
N SER A 13 -5.91 17.34 3.15
CA SER A 13 -6.32 16.09 2.52
C SER A 13 -5.37 15.70 1.38
N GLU A 14 -5.32 14.41 1.04
CA GLU A 14 -4.60 13.91 -0.14
C GLU A 14 -4.92 14.70 -1.43
N GLN A 15 -6.14 15.24 -1.57
CA GLN A 15 -6.55 16.09 -2.70
C GLN A 15 -5.60 17.26 -2.94
N VAL A 16 -5.02 17.86 -1.90
CA VAL A 16 -4.05 18.96 -2.07
C VAL A 16 -2.82 18.51 -2.85
N ALA A 17 -2.42 17.25 -2.70
CA ALA A 17 -1.33 16.63 -3.44
C ALA A 17 -1.76 16.11 -4.83
N GLU A 18 -3.04 15.87 -5.07
CA GLU A 18 -3.59 15.40 -6.34
C GLU A 18 -3.85 16.54 -7.36
N GLU A 19 -3.89 17.80 -6.90
CA GLU A 19 -4.07 18.99 -7.77
C GLU A 19 -2.90 19.17 -8.76
N PRO A 20 -3.07 19.90 -9.88
CA PRO A 20 -2.03 20.14 -10.90
C PRO A 20 -0.71 20.78 -10.42
N ARG A 21 -0.62 21.20 -9.15
CA ARG A 21 0.60 21.69 -8.47
C ARG A 21 0.74 21.10 -7.07
N GLY A 22 0.28 19.87 -6.87
CA GLY A 22 0.20 19.27 -5.54
C GLY A 22 1.53 19.21 -4.81
N ASP A 23 2.61 18.84 -5.50
CA ASP A 23 3.96 18.83 -4.92
C ASP A 23 4.36 20.20 -4.38
N SER A 24 4.18 21.26 -5.17
CA SER A 24 4.48 22.63 -4.75
C SER A 24 3.59 23.10 -3.60
N ASN A 25 2.34 22.66 -3.56
CA ASN A 25 1.42 22.98 -2.45
C ASN A 25 1.89 22.33 -1.14
N VAL A 26 2.26 21.04 -1.19
CA VAL A 26 2.79 20.32 -0.03
C VAL A 26 4.13 20.90 0.41
N GLU A 27 5.01 21.26 -0.52
CA GLU A 27 6.28 21.92 -0.24
C GLU A 27 6.07 23.30 0.41
N ALA A 28 5.08 24.08 -0.05
CA ALA A 28 4.74 25.36 0.56
C ALA A 28 4.23 25.20 2.00
N LEU A 29 3.41 24.17 2.28
CA LEU A 29 2.98 23.84 3.64
C LEU A 29 4.16 23.44 4.53
N ALA A 30 5.08 22.62 4.01
CA ALA A 30 6.30 22.24 4.71
C ALA A 30 7.19 23.44 5.02
N THR A 31 7.39 24.31 4.03
CA THR A 31 8.13 25.55 4.17
C THR A 31 7.52 26.46 5.22
N LEU A 32 6.18 26.60 5.25
CA LEU A 32 5.49 27.39 6.27
C LEU A 32 5.71 26.83 7.68
N ALA A 33 5.63 25.50 7.86
CA ALA A 33 5.88 24.86 9.15
C ALA A 33 7.33 25.04 9.62
N LEU A 34 8.29 24.98 8.71
CA LEU A 34 9.71 25.23 8.99
C LEU A 34 9.95 26.70 9.37
N LEU A 35 9.45 27.66 8.57
CA LEU A 35 9.62 29.10 8.82
C LEU A 35 8.98 29.55 10.14
N THR A 36 7.91 28.89 10.57
CA THR A 36 7.24 29.20 11.84
C THR A 36 7.83 28.46 13.04
N GLY A 37 8.83 27.60 12.84
CA GLY A 37 9.48 26.83 13.91
C GLY A 37 8.59 25.75 14.54
N ARG A 38 7.68 25.16 13.75
CA ARG A 38 6.58 24.32 14.27
C ARG A 38 6.80 22.82 14.11
N ILE A 39 7.85 22.42 13.40
CA ILE A 39 8.26 21.02 13.28
C ILE A 39 8.85 20.52 14.62
N GLY A 40 8.44 19.32 15.03
CA GLY A 40 8.90 18.67 16.27
C GLY A 40 8.33 19.25 17.57
N GLN A 41 7.44 20.24 17.48
CA GLN A 41 6.80 20.86 18.66
C GLN A 41 5.49 20.15 19.01
N ALA A 42 5.21 20.02 20.30
CA ALA A 42 3.93 19.48 20.76
C ALA A 42 2.76 20.31 20.20
N ARG A 43 1.67 19.63 19.81
CA ARG A 43 0.44 20.26 19.27
C ARG A 43 0.66 21.05 17.97
N SER A 44 1.77 20.80 17.29
CA SER A 44 2.13 21.44 16.03
C SER A 44 2.66 20.41 15.03
N GLY A 45 2.70 20.79 13.76
CA GLY A 45 3.25 19.95 12.70
C GLY A 45 2.38 19.92 11.46
N ILE A 46 2.67 18.95 10.61
CA ILE A 46 2.00 18.72 9.33
C ILE A 46 1.33 17.36 9.40
N HIS A 47 0.04 17.33 9.10
CA HIS A 47 -0.83 16.17 9.25
C HIS A 47 -1.59 15.91 7.95
N PRO A 48 -1.03 15.08 7.05
CA PRO A 48 -1.79 14.59 5.91
C PRO A 48 -2.93 13.69 6.38
N LEU A 49 -4.13 13.95 5.88
CA LEU A 49 -5.30 13.09 6.05
C LEU A 49 -5.41 12.16 4.86
N CYS A 50 -5.13 10.88 5.10
CA CYS A 50 -5.27 9.84 4.09
C CYS A 50 -6.73 9.47 3.85
N ARG A 51 -7.09 9.19 2.59
CA ARG A 51 -8.45 8.77 2.21
C ARG A 51 -8.80 7.39 2.74
N HIS A 52 -7.85 6.46 2.65
CA HIS A 52 -8.06 5.07 3.02
C HIS A 52 -7.37 4.73 4.33
N ILE A 53 -7.96 3.76 5.04
CA ILE A 53 -7.26 3.15 6.17
C ILE A 53 -5.99 2.50 5.64
N ASN A 54 -4.92 2.55 6.43
CA ASN A 54 -3.67 1.89 6.10
C ASN A 54 -2.93 2.42 4.85
N THR A 55 -3.28 3.56 4.25
CA THR A 55 -2.51 4.14 3.13
C THR A 55 -1.02 4.28 3.50
N ARG A 56 -0.75 4.75 4.72
CA ARG A 56 0.61 4.84 5.25
C ARG A 56 1.26 3.47 5.40
N GLY A 57 0.55 2.49 5.96
CA GLY A 57 1.10 1.14 6.11
C GLY A 57 1.36 0.45 4.78
N ALA A 58 0.53 0.66 3.76
CA ALA A 58 0.79 0.19 2.40
C ALA A 58 2.09 0.77 1.84
N ALA A 59 2.32 2.07 2.04
CA ALA A 59 3.58 2.72 1.70
C ALA A 59 4.78 2.16 2.50
N ASP A 60 4.60 1.94 3.81
CA ASP A 60 5.61 1.30 4.68
C ASP A 60 5.97 -0.12 4.18
N MET A 61 5.01 -0.85 3.61
CA MET A 61 5.21 -2.18 3.02
C MET A 61 5.71 -2.14 1.56
N GLY A 62 6.07 -0.97 1.03
CA GLY A 62 6.63 -0.84 -0.33
C GLY A 62 5.61 -1.04 -1.45
N MET A 63 4.32 -0.75 -1.22
CA MET A 63 3.28 -0.76 -2.27
C MET A 63 3.40 0.47 -3.20
N ARG A 64 4.60 0.69 -3.75
CA ARG A 64 4.93 1.73 -4.73
C ARG A 64 5.93 1.17 -5.74
N PRO A 65 5.85 1.53 -7.03
CA PRO A 65 6.69 0.91 -8.05
C PRO A 65 8.20 1.16 -7.87
N ASN A 66 8.57 2.20 -7.13
CA ASN A 66 9.95 2.67 -6.94
C ASN A 66 10.47 2.58 -5.50
N ARG A 67 9.74 1.94 -4.57
CA ARG A 67 10.14 1.80 -3.17
C ARG A 67 10.13 0.34 -2.72
N LEU A 68 11.10 0.01 -1.88
CA LEU A 68 11.12 -1.21 -1.09
C LEU A 68 10.44 -0.94 0.28
N PRO A 69 10.02 -2.00 1.00
CA PRO A 69 9.53 -1.85 2.37
C PRO A 69 10.46 -1.02 3.27
N GLY A 70 9.88 -0.16 4.11
CA GLY A 70 10.59 0.84 4.90
C GLY A 70 10.90 2.14 4.17
N ASP A 71 10.18 2.42 3.07
CA ASP A 71 10.36 3.59 2.18
C ASP A 71 11.77 3.73 1.57
N LEU A 72 12.50 2.61 1.49
CA LEU A 72 13.83 2.58 0.90
C LEU A 72 13.73 2.74 -0.63
N PRO A 73 14.50 3.67 -1.25
CA PRO A 73 14.48 3.82 -2.71
C PRO A 73 14.94 2.54 -3.41
N LEU A 74 14.14 2.03 -4.36
CA LEU A 74 14.53 0.84 -5.13
C LEU A 74 15.81 1.06 -5.94
N SER A 75 16.08 2.30 -6.36
CA SER A 75 17.29 2.70 -7.08
C SER A 75 18.57 2.55 -6.24
N GLU A 76 18.47 2.49 -4.92
CA GLU A 76 19.62 2.38 -4.02
C GLU A 76 20.01 0.92 -3.74
N GLU A 77 21.30 0.62 -3.90
CA GLU A 77 21.85 -0.72 -3.70
C GLU A 77 21.75 -1.24 -2.25
N PRO A 78 21.98 -0.44 -1.19
CA PRO A 78 21.94 -0.95 0.17
C PRO A 78 20.60 -1.57 0.57
N GLY A 79 19.49 -0.96 0.15
CA GLY A 79 18.15 -1.49 0.39
C GLY A 79 17.91 -2.81 -0.33
N ARG A 80 18.27 -2.87 -1.62
CA ARG A 80 18.19 -4.08 -2.45
C ARG A 80 18.99 -5.23 -1.88
N THR A 81 20.24 -5.00 -1.51
CA THR A 81 21.15 -6.03 -0.99
C THR A 81 20.71 -6.57 0.35
N ARG A 82 20.21 -5.69 1.25
CA ARG A 82 19.63 -6.13 2.52
C ARG A 82 18.41 -7.03 2.31
N LEU A 83 17.46 -6.62 1.47
CA LEU A 83 16.25 -7.41 1.24
C LEU A 83 16.55 -8.70 0.47
N ALA A 84 17.50 -8.66 -0.46
CA ALA A 84 17.93 -9.85 -1.17
C ALA A 84 18.54 -10.92 -0.24
N ALA A 85 19.27 -10.49 0.79
CA ALA A 85 19.79 -11.39 1.82
C ALA A 85 18.67 -11.95 2.72
N ILE A 86 17.66 -11.15 3.07
CA ILE A 86 16.53 -11.62 3.90
C ILE A 86 15.67 -12.63 3.14
N TRP A 87 15.38 -12.36 1.87
CA TRP A 87 14.52 -13.20 1.02
C TRP A 87 15.26 -14.29 0.26
N ASP A 88 16.59 -14.39 0.44
CA ASP A 88 17.48 -15.32 -0.25
C ASP A 88 17.33 -15.28 -1.79
N ARG A 89 17.05 -14.08 -2.35
CA ARG A 89 16.75 -13.87 -3.77
C ARG A 89 17.07 -12.45 -4.24
N PRO A 90 17.43 -12.25 -5.51
CA PRO A 90 17.65 -10.90 -6.03
C PRO A 90 16.35 -10.07 -6.00
N THR A 91 16.45 -8.81 -5.59
CA THR A 91 15.40 -7.81 -5.77
C THR A 91 15.51 -7.17 -7.16
N PRO A 92 14.39 -6.74 -7.79
CA PRO A 92 14.44 -5.97 -9.02
C PRO A 92 15.33 -4.73 -8.91
N ALA A 93 16.03 -4.38 -9.98
CA ALA A 93 16.84 -3.16 -10.03
C ALA A 93 16.08 -1.96 -10.60
N GLU A 94 15.08 -2.22 -11.44
CA GLU A 94 14.31 -1.21 -12.15
C GLU A 94 12.94 -0.98 -11.47
N PRO A 95 12.49 0.27 -11.34
CA PRO A 95 11.13 0.59 -10.91
C PRO A 95 10.07 -0.06 -11.79
N GLY A 96 8.96 -0.46 -11.17
CA GLY A 96 7.76 -0.86 -11.87
C GLY A 96 7.04 0.33 -12.53
N SER A 97 5.94 0.04 -13.23
CA SER A 97 5.11 1.06 -13.85
C SER A 97 4.15 1.72 -12.87
N GLU A 98 4.02 3.04 -12.96
CA GLU A 98 2.98 3.81 -12.27
C GLU A 98 1.60 3.54 -12.88
N LEU A 99 0.54 3.82 -12.13
CA LEU A 99 -0.84 3.58 -12.58
C LEU A 99 -1.16 4.24 -13.93
N ALA A 100 -0.69 5.47 -14.17
CA ALA A 100 -0.89 6.15 -15.45
C ALA A 100 -0.21 5.43 -16.62
N GLN A 101 0.97 4.84 -16.38
CA GLN A 101 1.69 4.05 -17.38
C GLN A 101 1.00 2.71 -17.63
N LEU A 102 0.55 2.03 -16.57
CA LEU A 102 -0.22 0.79 -16.69
C LEU A 102 -1.49 0.99 -17.54
N LYS A 103 -2.20 2.11 -17.36
CA LYS A 103 -3.36 2.44 -18.21
C LYS A 103 -2.99 2.59 -19.67
N GLU A 104 -1.89 3.26 -19.96
CA GLU A 104 -1.46 3.44 -21.33
C GLU A 104 -1.04 2.11 -21.95
N MET A 105 -0.33 1.27 -21.21
CA MET A 105 0.03 -0.09 -21.64
C MET A 105 -1.21 -0.95 -21.88
N ALA A 106 -2.26 -0.84 -21.04
CA ALA A 106 -3.53 -1.51 -21.25
C ALA A 106 -4.18 -1.06 -22.57
N ARG A 107 -4.26 0.26 -22.82
CA ARG A 107 -4.82 0.80 -24.08
C ARG A 107 -4.07 0.33 -25.31
N ARG A 108 -2.76 0.11 -25.21
CA ARG A 108 -1.92 -0.41 -26.29
C ARG A 108 -1.92 -1.95 -26.40
N GLY A 109 -2.60 -2.66 -25.50
CA GLY A 109 -2.61 -4.14 -25.48
C GLY A 109 -1.27 -4.77 -25.05
N GLU A 110 -0.44 -4.02 -24.32
CA GLU A 110 0.88 -4.45 -23.86
C GLU A 110 0.83 -5.19 -22.51
N LEU A 111 -0.25 -5.04 -21.74
CA LEU A 111 -0.44 -5.74 -20.48
C LEU A 111 -0.99 -7.15 -20.69
N LYS A 112 -0.17 -8.15 -20.38
CA LYS A 112 -0.57 -9.57 -20.45
C LYS A 112 -1.34 -10.04 -19.22
N GLY A 113 -1.00 -9.52 -18.05
CA GLY A 113 -1.61 -9.90 -16.80
C GLY A 113 -1.78 -8.72 -15.86
N LEU A 114 -2.90 -8.68 -15.14
CA LEU A 114 -3.15 -7.70 -14.09
C LEU A 114 -3.75 -8.43 -12.88
N TYR A 115 -3.13 -8.24 -11.71
CA TYR A 115 -3.65 -8.69 -10.43
C TYR A 115 -4.12 -7.46 -9.65
N LEU A 116 -5.42 -7.32 -9.45
CA LEU A 116 -6.02 -6.25 -8.67
C LEU A 116 -6.32 -6.75 -7.25
N LEU A 117 -5.63 -6.17 -6.27
CA LEU A 117 -5.86 -6.39 -4.84
C LEU A 117 -6.69 -5.23 -4.29
N GLY A 118 -7.95 -5.50 -3.91
CA GLY A 118 -8.89 -4.47 -3.47
C GLY A 118 -9.38 -3.60 -4.63
N GLY A 119 -10.58 -3.88 -5.14
CA GLY A 119 -11.13 -3.28 -6.35
C GLY A 119 -11.50 -1.81 -6.28
N ASP A 120 -11.40 -1.18 -5.11
CA ASP A 120 -11.72 0.25 -4.88
C ASP A 120 -10.50 1.19 -5.04
N CYS A 121 -9.33 0.65 -5.41
CA CYS A 121 -8.09 1.44 -5.55
C CYS A 121 -8.08 2.39 -6.75
N LEU A 122 -9.13 2.39 -7.58
CA LEU A 122 -9.28 3.25 -8.75
C LEU A 122 -10.53 4.14 -8.62
N PRO A 123 -10.64 4.98 -7.57
CA PRO A 123 -11.81 5.83 -7.37
C PRO A 123 -11.97 6.79 -8.55
N GLY A 124 -13.12 6.69 -9.24
CA GLY A 124 -13.48 7.56 -10.36
C GLY A 124 -13.01 7.09 -11.73
N GLU A 125 -12.40 5.91 -11.83
CA GLU A 125 -11.86 5.42 -13.09
C GLU A 125 -12.44 4.06 -13.47
N ASP A 126 -12.71 3.92 -14.77
CA ASP A 126 -13.36 2.74 -15.30
C ASP A 126 -12.38 1.56 -15.34
N VAL A 127 -12.37 0.74 -14.29
CA VAL A 127 -11.66 -0.55 -14.26
C VAL A 127 -11.99 -1.39 -15.50
N ARG A 128 -13.17 -1.18 -16.11
CA ARG A 128 -13.55 -1.80 -17.39
C ARG A 128 -12.63 -1.38 -18.55
N ALA A 129 -12.21 -0.11 -18.58
CA ALA A 129 -11.30 0.39 -19.61
C ALA A 129 -9.90 -0.23 -19.47
N LEU A 130 -9.46 -0.51 -18.25
CA LEU A 130 -8.24 -1.28 -17.99
C LEU A 130 -8.42 -2.75 -18.37
N SER A 131 -9.52 -3.39 -17.96
CA SER A 131 -9.76 -4.82 -18.20
C SER A 131 -9.92 -5.16 -19.68
N ALA A 132 -10.46 -4.25 -20.50
CA ALA A 132 -10.56 -4.44 -21.95
C ALA A 132 -9.19 -4.56 -22.65
N GLY A 133 -8.14 -4.03 -22.05
CA GLY A 133 -6.78 -3.99 -22.61
C GLY A 133 -5.82 -5.06 -22.08
N VAL A 134 -6.30 -5.96 -21.21
CA VAL A 134 -5.47 -6.94 -20.50
C VAL A 134 -5.87 -8.37 -20.88
N GLU A 135 -4.89 -9.23 -21.19
CA GLU A 135 -5.18 -10.62 -21.59
C GLU A 135 -5.64 -11.51 -20.44
N PHE A 136 -5.17 -11.26 -19.22
CA PHE A 136 -5.55 -12.03 -18.03
C PHE A 136 -5.71 -11.14 -16.80
N LEU A 137 -6.93 -11.12 -16.25
CA LEU A 137 -7.29 -10.26 -15.12
C LEU A 137 -7.69 -11.12 -13.91
N VAL A 138 -6.96 -10.94 -12.81
CA VAL A 138 -7.28 -11.51 -11.49
C VAL A 138 -7.77 -10.39 -10.59
N VAL A 139 -8.89 -10.59 -9.91
CA VAL A 139 -9.44 -9.65 -8.93
C VAL A 139 -9.57 -10.35 -7.59
N GLN A 140 -8.88 -9.83 -6.58
CA GLN A 140 -9.02 -10.23 -5.18
C GLN A 140 -9.82 -9.18 -4.43
N ASP A 141 -11.02 -9.52 -3.99
CA ASP A 141 -11.91 -8.64 -3.24
C ASP A 141 -12.86 -9.45 -2.35
N PHE A 142 -13.36 -8.82 -1.29
CA PHE A 142 -14.43 -9.35 -0.44
C PHE A 142 -15.82 -8.94 -0.94
N LEU A 143 -15.91 -7.95 -1.83
CA LEU A 143 -17.15 -7.52 -2.46
C LEU A 143 -16.99 -7.48 -3.99
N LEU A 144 -17.86 -8.20 -4.70
CA LEU A 144 -17.89 -8.14 -6.16
C LEU A 144 -18.49 -6.79 -6.60
N ARG A 145 -17.62 -5.86 -7.01
CA ARG A 145 -18.00 -4.55 -7.57
C ARG A 145 -17.73 -4.50 -9.09
N ASP A 146 -17.99 -3.36 -9.72
CA ASP A 146 -17.71 -3.11 -11.15
C ASP A 146 -16.30 -3.52 -11.60
N GLY A 147 -15.31 -3.45 -10.69
CA GLY A 147 -13.93 -3.84 -10.97
C GLY A 147 -13.71 -5.34 -11.23
N ALA A 148 -14.66 -6.20 -10.86
CA ALA A 148 -14.64 -7.62 -11.20
C ALA A 148 -15.29 -7.94 -12.55
N GLU A 149 -15.95 -6.96 -13.19
CA GLU A 149 -16.55 -7.15 -14.51
C GLU A 149 -15.43 -7.29 -15.57
N GLY A 150 -15.42 -8.43 -16.24
CA GLY A 150 -14.34 -8.81 -17.18
C GLY A 150 -13.13 -9.48 -16.52
N ALA A 151 -13.17 -9.74 -15.21
CA ALA A 151 -12.15 -10.57 -14.56
C ALA A 151 -12.20 -12.02 -15.08
N HIS A 152 -11.03 -12.59 -15.31
CA HIS A 152 -10.88 -14.00 -15.69
C HIS A 152 -10.92 -14.90 -14.45
N VAL A 153 -10.40 -14.39 -13.33
CA VAL A 153 -10.43 -15.06 -12.03
C VAL A 153 -10.83 -14.05 -10.95
N VAL A 154 -11.76 -14.47 -10.09
CA VAL A 154 -12.09 -13.75 -8.86
C VAL A 154 -11.65 -14.59 -7.66
N LEU A 155 -10.87 -14.02 -6.77
CA LEU A 155 -10.35 -14.64 -5.56
C LEU A 155 -11.05 -14.02 -4.34
N PRO A 156 -12.00 -14.72 -3.68
CA PRO A 156 -12.75 -14.16 -2.57
C PRO A 156 -11.85 -13.90 -1.36
N ALA A 157 -11.76 -12.63 -0.97
CA ALA A 157 -11.04 -12.21 0.23
C ALA A 157 -11.99 -12.12 1.45
N ALA A 158 -11.44 -12.32 2.64
CA ALA A 158 -12.12 -12.08 3.89
C ALA A 158 -12.25 -10.57 4.16
N THR A 159 -13.33 -10.15 4.82
CA THR A 159 -13.48 -8.76 5.27
C THR A 159 -12.57 -8.46 6.47
N PHE A 160 -12.39 -7.18 6.82
CA PHE A 160 -11.62 -6.78 8.00
C PHE A 160 -12.17 -7.36 9.32
N LEU A 161 -13.45 -7.76 9.38
CA LEU A 161 -14.06 -8.40 10.54
C LEU A 161 -13.72 -9.89 10.66
N GLU A 162 -13.13 -10.47 9.61
CA GLU A 162 -12.93 -11.92 9.43
C GLU A 162 -11.45 -12.31 9.39
N GLN A 163 -10.54 -11.33 9.46
CA GLN A 163 -9.11 -11.56 9.38
C GLN A 163 -8.34 -10.82 10.48
N GLU A 164 -7.15 -11.31 10.77
CA GLU A 164 -6.21 -10.71 11.70
C GLU A 164 -5.06 -10.05 10.95
N GLY A 165 -4.47 -9.02 11.55
CA GLY A 165 -3.32 -8.32 11.00
C GLY A 165 -3.08 -6.99 11.69
N SER A 166 -2.58 -6.02 10.94
CA SER A 166 -2.36 -4.67 11.46
C SER A 166 -2.58 -3.61 10.38
N PHE A 167 -2.89 -2.39 10.81
CA PHE A 167 -2.89 -1.21 9.95
C PHE A 167 -2.17 -0.04 10.61
N THR A 168 -1.53 0.81 9.82
CA THR A 168 -0.94 2.08 10.29
C THR A 168 -1.97 3.20 10.12
N ASP A 169 -2.34 3.86 11.23
CA ASP A 169 -3.25 5.00 11.21
C ASP A 169 -2.57 6.29 10.71
N SER A 170 -3.36 7.36 10.51
CA SER A 170 -2.84 8.65 10.01
C SER A 170 -1.83 9.32 10.95
N GLU A 171 -1.78 8.91 12.22
CA GLU A 171 -0.78 9.37 13.20
C GLU A 171 0.53 8.58 13.09
N GLY A 172 0.56 7.52 12.28
CA GLY A 172 1.69 6.61 12.14
C GLY A 172 1.73 5.50 13.18
N ARG A 173 0.65 5.27 13.93
CA ARG A 173 0.61 4.19 14.91
C ARG A 173 0.14 2.91 14.23
N VAL A 174 0.89 1.84 14.44
CA VAL A 174 0.47 0.49 14.06
C VAL A 174 -0.61 0.03 15.04
N ARG A 175 -1.75 -0.38 14.51
CA ARG A 175 -2.92 -0.85 15.24
C ARG A 175 -3.18 -2.31 14.90
N ARG A 176 -3.52 -3.11 15.89
CA ARG A 176 -3.92 -4.50 15.69
C ARG A 176 -5.32 -4.60 15.10
N LEU A 177 -5.47 -5.49 14.14
CA LEU A 177 -6.75 -5.97 13.64
C LEU A 177 -7.00 -7.37 14.19
N HIS A 178 -8.14 -7.56 14.83
CA HIS A 178 -8.60 -8.85 15.34
C HIS A 178 -9.82 -9.30 14.56
N ALA A 179 -9.85 -10.59 14.21
CA ALA A 179 -11.06 -11.20 13.67
C ALA A 179 -12.14 -11.24 14.77
N VAL A 180 -13.35 -10.81 14.42
CA VAL A 180 -14.52 -10.86 15.30
C VAL A 180 -15.56 -11.89 14.84
N LYS A 181 -15.42 -12.40 13.61
CA LYS A 181 -16.16 -13.53 13.06
C LYS A 181 -15.24 -14.40 12.22
N ALA A 182 -15.63 -15.64 12.00
CA ALA A 182 -14.94 -16.51 11.04
C ALA A 182 -15.20 -16.03 9.60
N ALA A 183 -14.19 -16.14 8.74
CA ALA A 183 -14.38 -15.99 7.30
C ALA A 183 -15.34 -17.06 6.75
N PRO A 184 -16.15 -16.73 5.72
CA PRO A 184 -16.88 -17.74 4.94
C PRO A 184 -15.93 -18.82 4.38
N ASP A 185 -16.42 -20.05 4.21
CA ASP A 185 -15.59 -21.22 3.83
C ASP A 185 -14.74 -21.04 2.56
N HIS A 186 -15.19 -20.19 1.63
CA HIS A 186 -14.52 -19.92 0.35
C HIS A 186 -13.72 -18.62 0.34
N ALA A 187 -13.73 -17.85 1.43
CA ALA A 187 -13.00 -16.61 1.56
C ALA A 187 -11.75 -16.81 2.42
N LEU A 188 -10.64 -16.24 1.98
CA LEU A 188 -9.36 -16.32 2.70
C LEU A 188 -8.90 -14.92 3.13
N PRO A 189 -8.18 -14.78 4.26
CA PRO A 189 -7.51 -13.53 4.60
C PRO A 189 -6.67 -13.01 3.44
N ASP A 190 -6.62 -11.68 3.26
CA ASP A 190 -6.03 -11.09 2.06
C ASP A 190 -4.58 -11.50 1.82
N TRP A 191 -3.80 -11.63 2.89
CA TRP A 191 -2.40 -12.04 2.84
C TRP A 191 -2.23 -13.52 2.46
N ARG A 192 -3.23 -14.35 2.76
CA ARG A 192 -3.14 -15.81 2.60
C ARG A 192 -3.21 -16.21 1.13
N ILE A 193 -4.02 -15.51 0.34
CA ILE A 193 -4.19 -15.75 -1.09
C ILE A 193 -2.85 -15.64 -1.85
N PRO A 194 -2.11 -14.51 -1.83
CA PRO A 194 -0.81 -14.41 -2.48
C PRO A 194 0.25 -15.34 -1.86
N ALA A 195 0.18 -15.62 -0.55
CA ALA A 195 1.07 -16.59 0.08
C ALA A 195 0.85 -18.01 -0.46
N ASP A 196 -0.40 -18.46 -0.61
CA ASP A 196 -0.74 -19.76 -1.16
C ASP A 196 -0.47 -19.84 -2.68
N LEU A 197 -0.54 -18.71 -3.40
CA LEU A 197 -0.11 -18.64 -4.80
C LEU A 197 1.42 -18.78 -4.90
N LEU A 198 2.16 -18.10 -4.02
CA LEU A 198 3.62 -18.20 -3.94
C LEU A 198 4.05 -19.65 -3.61
N ALA A 199 3.40 -20.29 -2.63
CA ALA A 199 3.68 -21.68 -2.25
C ALA A 199 3.47 -22.68 -3.40
N ARG A 200 2.52 -22.40 -4.31
CA ARG A 200 2.31 -23.24 -5.51
C ARG A 200 3.43 -23.07 -6.54
N LEU A 201 4.02 -21.90 -6.64
CA LEU A 201 5.16 -21.63 -7.51
C LEU A 201 6.48 -22.08 -6.87
N GLN A 202 6.54 -22.07 -5.54
CA GLN A 202 7.73 -22.28 -4.73
C GLN A 202 7.33 -23.01 -3.43
N PRO A 203 7.40 -24.35 -3.39
CA PRO A 203 6.87 -25.15 -2.28
C PRO A 203 7.37 -24.79 -0.88
N ASP A 204 8.58 -24.23 -0.77
CA ASP A 204 9.19 -23.83 0.50
C ASP A 204 8.85 -22.38 0.92
N ALA A 205 8.17 -21.62 0.06
CA ALA A 205 7.79 -20.24 0.31
C ALA A 205 6.35 -20.17 0.82
N GLY A 206 6.17 -19.99 2.13
CA GLY A 206 4.85 -19.91 2.75
C GLY A 206 4.87 -19.35 4.15
N TYR A 207 3.68 -19.01 4.65
CA TYR A 207 3.49 -18.48 5.99
C TYR A 207 2.47 -19.33 6.76
N GLU A 208 2.82 -19.70 7.99
CA GLU A 208 1.92 -20.45 8.88
C GLU A 208 0.72 -19.62 9.33
N GLY A 209 0.85 -18.28 9.39
CA GLY A 209 -0.18 -17.36 9.85
C GLY A 209 0.24 -15.90 9.75
N ALA A 210 -0.69 -14.97 10.01
CA ALA A 210 -0.45 -13.53 9.92
C ALA A 210 0.72 -13.07 10.83
N ARG A 211 0.93 -13.72 11.97
CA ARG A 211 2.06 -13.44 12.86
C ARG A 211 3.42 -13.77 12.25
N ALA A 212 3.50 -14.78 11.37
CA ALA A 212 4.74 -15.07 10.65
C ALA A 212 5.08 -13.93 9.69
N VAL A 213 4.08 -13.41 8.98
CA VAL A 213 4.21 -12.21 8.12
C VAL A 213 4.65 -11.00 8.96
N ALA A 214 4.01 -10.76 10.10
CA ALA A 214 4.36 -9.64 10.99
C ALA A 214 5.80 -9.72 11.53
N ARG A 215 6.30 -10.93 11.83
CA ARG A 215 7.69 -11.14 12.22
C ARG A 215 8.66 -10.80 11.09
N GLU A 216 8.35 -11.19 9.85
CA GLU A 216 9.18 -10.83 8.71
C GLU A 216 9.17 -9.31 8.47
N ILE A 217 7.99 -8.67 8.58
CA ILE A 217 7.88 -7.21 8.49
C ILE A 217 8.79 -6.53 9.52
N ALA A 218 8.83 -6.99 10.77
CA ALA A 218 9.72 -6.43 11.79
C ALA A 218 11.22 -6.62 11.47
N CYS A 219 11.58 -7.66 10.71
CA CYS A 219 12.94 -7.85 10.19
C CYS A 219 13.27 -6.92 9.02
N VAL A 220 12.28 -6.64 8.17
CA VAL A 220 12.46 -5.88 6.92
C VAL A 220 12.29 -4.37 7.13
N VAL A 221 11.33 -3.94 7.93
CA VAL A 221 11.00 -2.52 8.16
C VAL A 221 11.58 -2.06 9.50
N PRO A 222 12.67 -1.25 9.52
CA PRO A 222 13.46 -1.00 10.74
C PRO A 222 12.71 -0.36 11.92
N TYR A 223 11.60 0.34 11.65
CA TYR A 223 10.81 1.04 12.66
C TYR A 223 9.56 0.27 13.12
N PHE A 224 9.37 -0.97 12.65
CA PHE A 224 8.36 -1.89 13.18
C PHE A 224 8.98 -2.75 14.27
N THR A 225 8.71 -2.42 15.54
CA THR A 225 9.42 -3.00 16.70
C THR A 225 8.70 -4.18 17.36
N GLU A 226 7.42 -4.45 17.05
CA GLU A 226 6.68 -5.58 17.61
C GLU A 226 5.79 -6.26 16.55
N PRO A 227 5.74 -7.61 16.49
CA PRO A 227 4.75 -8.32 15.70
C PRO A 227 3.39 -8.14 16.38
N VAL A 228 2.60 -7.23 15.85
CA VAL A 228 1.24 -6.95 16.33
C VAL A 228 0.34 -8.15 16.10
#